data_AF-A0A1H2UWG5-F1
#
_entry.id   AF-A0A1H2UWG5-F1
#
_cell.length_a   1.000
_cell.length_b   1.000
_cell.length_c   1.000
_cell.angle_alpha   90.00
_cell.angle_beta   90.00
_cell.angle_gamma   90.00
#
_symmetry.space_group_name_H-M   'P 1'
#
loop_
_entity.id
_entity.type
_entity.pdbx_description
1 polymer ?
#
loop_
_entity_poly.entity_id
_entity_poly.type
_entity_poly.pdbx_seq_one_letter_code
_entity_poly.pdbx_strand_id
1 'polypeptide(L)' 'MVIYSLIETAKENGINPEKYLEYLLENRLSAEMSDEELERFAPWDESTREQCAV' A
#
# COMPACT_ATOMS: atom_id res chain seq x y z
N MET A 1 14.66 -6.54 2.82
CA MET A 1 13.55 -6.96 3.70
C MET A 1 12.30 -6.07 3.58
N VAL A 2 12.14 -5.29 2.50
CA VAL A 2 11.03 -4.33 2.37
C VAL A 2 9.75 -5.01 1.91
N ILE A 3 9.83 -5.88 0.90
CA ILE A 3 8.66 -6.60 0.36
C ILE A 3 7.97 -7.45 1.45
N TYR A 4 8.74 -8.17 2.26
CA TYR A 4 8.18 -8.95 3.36
C TYR A 4 7.43 -8.08 4.37
N SER A 5 7.98 -6.92 4.74
CA SER A 5 7.30 -5.97 5.63
C SER A 5 5.99 -5.48 5.02
N LEU A 6 5.98 -5.08 3.75
CA LEU A 6 4.76 -4.63 3.06
C LEU A 6 3.68 -5.71 3.01
N ILE A 7 4.07 -6.97 2.79
CA ILE A 7 3.14 -8.11 2.81
C ILE A 7 2.53 -8.29 4.19
N GLU A 8 3.34 -8.27 5.25
CA GLU A 8 2.82 -8.45 6.62
C GLU A 8 1.96 -7.25 7.04
N THR A 9 2.36 -6.02 6.73
CA THR A 9 1.54 -4.82 7.00
C THR A 9 0.19 -4.88 6.26
N ALA A 10 0.17 -5.34 5.00
CA ALA A 10 -1.08 -5.52 4.25
C ALA A 10 -2.00 -6.56 4.91
N LYS A 11 -1.44 -7.69 5.37
CA LYS A 11 -2.19 -8.73 6.09
C LYS A 11 -2.75 -8.20 7.42
N GLU A 12 -1.95 -7.49 8.21
CA GLU A 12 -2.39 -6.92 9.49
C GLU A 12 -3.51 -5.88 9.31
N ASN A 13 -3.52 -5.18 8.19
CA ASN A 13 -4.58 -4.23 7.83
C ASN A 13 -5.77 -4.88 7.10
N GLY A 14 -5.71 -6.17 6.81
CA GLY A 14 -6.82 -6.93 6.21
C GLY A 14 -7.09 -6.63 4.73
N ILE A 15 -6.09 -6.16 3.98
CA ILE A 15 -6.17 -5.99 2.52
C ILE A 15 -5.40 -7.09 1.79
N ASN A 16 -5.70 -7.32 0.50
CA ASN A 16 -5.01 -8.35 -0.28
C ASN A 16 -3.53 -7.94 -0.52
N PRO A 17 -2.53 -8.73 -0.08
CA PRO A 17 -1.12 -8.36 -0.22
C PRO A 17 -0.61 -8.29 -1.66
N GLU A 18 -1.14 -9.12 -2.55
CA GLU A 18 -0.76 -9.12 -3.98
C GLU A 18 -1.27 -7.86 -4.67
N LYS A 19 -2.57 -7.56 -4.52
CA LYS A 19 -3.17 -6.32 -5.04
C LYS A 19 -2.51 -5.07 -4.46
N TYR A 20 -2.11 -5.11 -3.18
CA TYR A 20 -1.41 -4.00 -2.55
C TYR A 20 -0.04 -3.74 -3.18
N LEU A 21 0.74 -4.80 -3.44
CA LEU A 21 2.03 -4.66 -4.13
C LEU A 21 1.85 -4.18 -5.57
N GLU A 22 0.86 -4.69 -6.31
CA GLU A 22 0.51 -4.21 -7.64
C GLU A 22 0.17 -2.71 -7.62
N TYR A 23 -0.71 -2.30 -6.71
CA TYR A 23 -1.12 -0.90 -6.54
C TYR A 23 0.06 0.03 -6.28
N LEU A 24 0.97 -0.33 -5.37
CA LEU A 24 2.17 0.46 -5.09
C LEU A 24 3.09 0.59 -6.32
N LEU A 25 3.23 -0.48 -7.11
CA LEU A 25 4.07 -0.49 -8.32
C LEU A 25 3.46 0.32 -9.46
N GLU A 26 2.14 0.26 -9.64
CA GLU A 26 1.41 1.03 -10.65
C GLU A 26 1.49 2.54 -10.40
N ASN A 27 1.41 2.96 -9.14
CA ASN A 27 1.44 4.37 -8.76
C ASN A 27 2.83 4.99 -8.75
N ARG A 28 3.89 4.19 -8.98
CA ARG A 28 5.29 4.66 -9.10
C ARG A 28 5.69 5.65 -8.00
N LEU A 29 5.53 5.24 -6.75
CA LEU A 29 5.91 6.06 -5.60
C LEU A 29 7.34 6.61 -5.76
N SER A 30 7.49 7.90 -5.48
CA SER A 30 8.76 8.62 -5.60
C SER A 30 9.27 9.02 -4.21
N ALA A 31 10.59 9.10 -4.07
CA ALA A 31 11.23 9.61 -2.86
C ALA A 31 10.98 11.11 -2.63
N GLU A 32 10.51 11.83 -3.64
CA GLU A 32 10.18 13.26 -3.57
C GLU A 32 8.77 13.54 -3.04
N MET A 33 7.95 12.49 -2.83
CA MET A 33 6.60 12.63 -2.30
C MET A 33 6.65 13.00 -0.82
N SER A 34 5.72 13.84 -0.37
CA SER A 34 5.59 14.17 1.05
C SER A 34 5.00 13.00 1.84
N ASP A 35 5.18 13.01 3.16
CA ASP A 35 4.59 11.99 4.04
C ASP A 35 3.06 11.96 3.90
N GLU A 36 2.42 13.12 3.71
CA GLU A 36 0.96 13.19 3.49
C GLU A 36 0.53 12.60 2.15
N GLU A 37 1.35 12.71 1.11
CA GLU A 37 1.09 12.08 -0.18
C GLU A 37 1.26 10.56 -0.08
N LEU A 38 2.28 10.08 0.63
CA LEU A 38 2.56 8.66 0.86
C LEU A 38 1.49 8.00 1.73
N GLU A 39 0.94 8.72 2.69
CA GLU A 39 -0.11 8.23 3.60
C GLU A 39 -1.33 7.70 2.85
N ARG A 40 -1.63 8.28 1.67
CA ARG A 40 -2.76 7.85 0.82
C ARG A 40 -2.57 6.45 0.23
N PHE A 41 -1.33 5.96 0.18
CA PHE A 41 -0.97 4.62 -0.29
C PHE A 41 -0.77 3.65 0.86
N ALA A 42 -0.94 4.10 2.11
CA ALA A 42 -0.86 3.25 3.26
C ALA A 42 -2.06 2.28 3.29
N PRO A 43 -1.88 1.07 3.85
CA PRO A 43 -2.91 0.03 3.81
C PRO A 43 -4.14 0.32 4.70
N TRP A 44 -4.07 1.36 5.52
CA TRP A 44 -5.18 1.88 6.33
C TRP A 44 -5.94 3.03 5.66
N ASP A 45 -5.44 3.61 4.56
CA ASP A 45 -6.15 4.65 3.82
C ASP A 45 -7.38 4.09 3.10
N GLU A 46 -8.50 4.83 3.14
CA GLU A 46 -9.77 4.39 2.57
C GLU A 46 -9.68 4.09 1.06
N SER A 47 -8.98 4.93 0.29
CA SER A 47 -8.79 4.75 -1.16
C SER A 47 -7.95 3.52 -1.47
N THR A 48 -6.92 3.25 -0.67
CA THR A 48 -6.09 2.05 -0.83
C THR A 48 -6.90 0.79 -0.50
N ARG A 49 -7.71 0.84 0.56
CA ARG A 49 -8.54 -0.29 0.99
C ARG A 49 -9.62 -0.65 -0.03
N GLU A 50 -10.23 0.33 -0.68
CA GLU A 50 -11.21 0.11 -1.75
C GLU A 50 -10.58 -0.61 -2.95
N GLN A 51 -9.36 -0.20 -3.35
CA GLN A 51 -8.68 -0.77 -4.50
C GLN A 51 -8.08 -2.15 -4.22
N CYS A 52 -7.65 -2.40 -2.98
CA CYS A 52 -6.98 -3.63 -2.57
C CYS A 52 -7.89 -4.60 -1.80
N ALA A 53 -9.22 -4.37 -1.81
CA ALA A 53 -10.20 -5.25 -1.18
C ALA A 53 -10.11 -6.68 -1.75
N VAL A 54 -10.46 -7.67 -0.92
CA VAL A 54 -10.39 -9.11 -1.26
C VAL A 54 -11.40 -9.43 -2.37
#